data_AF-A0A5U7RSE9-F1
#
_entry.id   AF-A0A5U7RSE9-F1
#
_cell.length_a   1.000
_cell.length_b   1.000
_cell.length_c   1.000
_cell.angle_alpha   90.00
_cell.angle_beta   90.00
_cell.angle_gamma   90.00
#
_symmetry.space_group_name_H-M   'P 1'
#
loop_
_entity.id
_entity.type
_entity.pdbx_description
1 polymer ?
#
loop_
_entity_poly.entity_id
_entity_poly.type
_entity_poly.pdbx_seq_one_letter_code
_entity_poly.pdbx_strand_id
1 'polypeptide(L)'
;MPFLSSGDRTIQLQTALAWWLMCDEQIYKFRCVPHLTGRQFEHGVTDCYTLFRDAYHLAGIDLPDFHREDDWWDKGQNLYLDNLEASGFYRVSADRAQPGDVLVCCFGSPTANHAAIYCGGGELLHHIPDQLSKR
;
A
#
# COMPACT_ATOMS: atom_id res chain seq x y z
N MET A 1 3.20 11.77 14.62
CA MET A 1 1.83 11.37 14.31
C MET A 1 1.45 10.21 15.22
N PRO A 2 0.22 10.19 15.75
CA PRO A 2 -0.26 9.07 16.56
C PRO A 2 -0.39 7.80 15.72
N PHE A 3 -0.18 6.63 16.34
CA PHE A 3 -0.28 5.32 15.69
C PHE A 3 -0.89 4.29 16.66
N LEU A 4 -1.44 3.21 16.10
CA LEU A 4 -1.95 2.09 16.90
C LEU A 4 -0.80 1.19 17.35
N SER A 5 -0.68 0.95 18.65
CA SER A 5 0.31 0.02 19.21
C SER A 5 0.01 -1.42 18.77
N SER A 6 0.96 -2.34 19.00
CA SER A 6 0.74 -3.78 18.72
C SER A 6 -0.48 -4.35 19.48
N GLY A 7 -0.76 -3.85 20.70
CA GLY A 7 -1.94 -4.23 21.47
C GLY A 7 -3.23 -3.73 20.82
N ASP A 8 -3.27 -2.45 20.45
CA ASP A 8 -4.41 -1.85 19.76
C ASP A 8 -4.72 -2.60 18.46
N ARG A 9 -3.69 -2.92 17.69
CA ARG A 9 -3.78 -3.68 16.44
C ARG A 9 -4.36 -5.08 16.64
N THR A 10 -3.98 -5.75 17.73
CA THR A 10 -4.51 -7.09 18.04
C THR A 10 -6.02 -7.05 18.27
N ILE A 11 -6.51 -6.09 19.07
CA ILE A 11 -7.94 -5.96 19.37
C ILE A 11 -8.71 -5.38 18.17
N GLN A 12 -8.12 -4.46 17.41
CA GLN A 12 -8.72 -3.95 16.18
C GLN A 12 -9.00 -5.09 15.19
N LEU A 13 -8.05 -6.01 15.00
CA LEU A 13 -8.22 -7.18 14.14
C LEU A 13 -9.29 -8.14 14.66
N GLN A 14 -9.43 -8.31 15.98
CA GLN A 14 -10.47 -9.15 16.57
C GLN A 14 -11.88 -8.57 16.37
N THR A 15 -12.00 -7.25 16.49
CA THR A 15 -13.29 -6.56 16.34
C THR A 15 -13.67 -6.33 14.89
N ALA A 16 -12.68 -6.27 13.98
CA ALA A 16 -12.85 -5.91 12.58
C ALA A 16 -13.50 -4.53 12.36
N LEU A 17 -13.35 -3.61 13.33
CA LEU A 17 -13.95 -2.28 13.29
C LEU A 17 -12.92 -1.21 12.99
N ALA A 18 -13.37 -0.15 12.29
CA ALA A 18 -12.62 1.09 12.24
C ALA A 18 -12.57 1.72 13.64
N TRP A 19 -11.40 2.21 14.03
CA TRP A 19 -11.16 2.78 15.36
C TRP A 19 -10.84 4.27 15.24
N TRP A 20 -11.29 5.05 16.21
CA TRP A 20 -11.08 6.49 16.26
C TRP A 20 -10.21 6.81 17.46
N LEU A 21 -9.10 7.50 17.24
CA LEU A 21 -8.17 7.91 18.27
C LEU A 21 -8.21 9.43 18.44
N MET A 22 -8.38 9.90 19.66
CA MET A 22 -8.32 11.31 20.02
C MET A 22 -6.92 11.62 20.56
N CYS A 23 -6.17 12.52 19.91
CA CYS A 23 -4.84 12.95 20.35
C CYS A 23 -4.68 14.44 20.03
N ASP A 24 -4.18 15.24 20.97
CA ASP A 24 -3.94 16.68 20.80
C ASP A 24 -5.13 17.45 20.20
N GLU A 25 -6.34 17.23 20.74
CA GLU A 25 -7.58 17.83 20.26
C GLU A 25 -7.95 17.50 18.79
N GLN A 26 -7.33 16.47 18.22
CA GLN A 26 -7.61 15.96 16.87
C GLN A 26 -8.11 14.50 16.90
N ILE A 27 -9.05 14.18 15.99
CA ILE A 27 -9.56 12.82 15.77
C ILE A 27 -8.85 12.19 14.58
N TYR A 28 -8.27 11.01 14.80
CA TYR A 28 -7.62 10.18 13.80
C TYR A 28 -8.43 8.92 13.56
N LYS A 29 -8.72 8.60 12.30
CA LYS A 29 -9.53 7.44 11.92
C LYS A 29 -8.64 6.35 11.37
N PHE A 30 -8.63 5.19 12.02
CA PHE A 30 -7.86 4.03 11.58
C PHE A 30 -8.78 2.98 10.99
N ARG A 31 -8.58 2.66 9.71
CA ARG A 31 -9.25 1.53 9.07
C ARG A 31 -8.72 0.24 9.70
N CYS A 32 -9.60 -0.75 9.87
CA CYS A 32 -9.14 -2.09 10.22
C CYS A 32 -8.44 -2.69 8.99
N VAL A 33 -7.12 -2.82 9.07
CA VAL A 33 -6.27 -3.37 8.00
C VAL A 33 -5.82 -4.76 8.41
N PRO A 34 -6.11 -5.83 7.64
CA PRO A 34 -5.65 -7.18 7.95
C PRO A 34 -4.12 -7.27 7.88
N HIS A 35 -3.52 -8.38 8.33
CA HIS A 35 -2.09 -8.62 8.15
C HIS A 35 -1.66 -8.40 6.69
N LEU A 36 -0.54 -7.72 6.48
CA LEU A 36 -0.07 -7.37 5.13
C LEU A 36 0.27 -8.62 4.30
N THR A 37 0.72 -9.69 4.94
CA THR A 37 1.06 -10.98 4.32
C THR A 37 -0.09 -11.99 4.44
N GLY A 38 -0.16 -12.94 3.50
CA GLY A 38 -1.14 -14.03 3.52
C GLY A 38 -2.52 -13.65 2.97
N ARG A 39 -2.65 -12.51 2.29
CA ARG A 39 -3.91 -12.07 1.68
C ARG A 39 -4.11 -12.77 0.35
N GLN A 40 -5.35 -13.12 0.01
CA GLN A 40 -5.70 -13.58 -1.33
C GLN A 40 -5.75 -12.39 -2.29
N PHE A 41 -5.26 -12.57 -3.52
CA PHE A 41 -5.31 -11.54 -4.54
C PHE A 41 -6.73 -11.36 -5.09
N GLU A 42 -7.20 -10.12 -5.11
CA GLU A 42 -8.43 -9.70 -5.80
C GLU A 42 -8.19 -8.30 -6.39
N HIS A 43 -8.25 -8.17 -7.70
CA HIS A 43 -7.95 -6.90 -8.38
C HIS A 43 -8.93 -5.80 -7.93
N GLY A 44 -8.43 -4.60 -7.64
CA GLY A 44 -9.26 -3.50 -7.15
C GLY A 44 -9.62 -3.58 -5.66
N VAL A 45 -9.49 -4.74 -5.03
CA VAL A 45 -9.93 -4.98 -3.64
C VAL A 45 -8.73 -5.30 -2.74
N THR A 46 -8.08 -6.44 -2.95
CA THR A 46 -6.87 -6.88 -2.22
C THR A 46 -5.76 -7.20 -3.21
N ASP A 47 -5.15 -6.19 -3.81
CA ASP A 47 -4.05 -6.36 -4.77
C ASP A 47 -2.77 -5.63 -4.33
N CYS A 48 -1.84 -5.43 -5.26
CA CYS A 48 -0.57 -4.75 -5.03
C CYS A 48 -0.73 -3.29 -4.58
N TYR A 49 -1.67 -2.53 -5.15
CA TYR A 49 -1.91 -1.15 -4.71
C TYR A 49 -2.55 -1.12 -3.33
N THR A 50 -3.55 -1.97 -3.06
CA THR A 50 -4.15 -2.05 -1.73
C THR A 50 -3.11 -2.44 -0.67
N LEU A 51 -2.21 -3.38 -0.97
CA LEU A 51 -1.14 -3.77 -0.05
C LEU A 51 -0.21 -2.59 0.29
N PHE A 52 0.23 -1.86 -0.74
CA PHE A 52 1.06 -0.68 -0.60
C PHE A 52 0.36 0.41 0.22
N ARG A 53 -0.89 0.75 -0.15
CA ARG A 53 -1.74 1.73 0.54
C ARG A 53 -1.97 1.36 2.00
N ASP A 54 -2.22 0.09 2.28
CA ASP A 54 -2.42 -0.40 3.64
C ASP A 54 -1.15 -0.29 4.47
N ALA A 55 0.02 -0.61 3.93
CA ALA A 55 1.28 -0.45 4.65
C ALA A 55 1.55 1.02 5.01
N TYR A 56 1.27 1.95 4.09
CA TYR A 56 1.38 3.39 4.37
C TYR A 56 0.35 3.85 5.41
N HIS A 57 -0.88 3.34 5.37
CA HIS A 57 -1.89 3.61 6.39
C HIS A 57 -1.40 3.17 7.79
N LEU A 58 -0.74 2.01 7.88
CA LEU A 58 -0.14 1.54 9.14
C LEU A 58 1.03 2.41 9.61
N ALA A 59 1.71 3.10 8.71
CA ALA A 59 2.70 4.12 9.02
C ALA A 59 2.08 5.51 9.30
N GLY A 60 0.75 5.62 9.28
CA GLY A 60 0.00 6.85 9.52
C GLY A 60 -0.17 7.76 8.30
N ILE A 61 0.13 7.27 7.10
CA ILE A 61 -0.02 8.00 5.84
C ILE A 61 -1.21 7.45 5.07
N ASP A 62 -2.26 8.25 4.91
CA ASP A 62 -3.44 7.88 4.14
C ASP A 62 -3.29 8.21 2.66
N LEU A 63 -3.25 7.16 1.83
CA LEU A 63 -3.23 7.29 0.38
C LEU A 63 -4.64 7.14 -0.22
N PRO A 64 -4.93 7.84 -1.33
CA PRO A 64 -6.23 7.74 -1.99
C PRO A 64 -6.50 6.32 -2.48
N ASP A 65 -7.77 5.92 -2.47
CA ASP A 65 -8.22 4.73 -3.19
C ASP A 65 -8.76 5.19 -4.53
N PHE A 66 -8.14 4.77 -5.62
CA PHE A 66 -8.59 5.11 -6.96
C PHE A 66 -9.06 3.86 -7.70
N HIS A 67 -10.03 4.07 -8.58
CA HIS A 67 -10.48 3.01 -9.47
C HIS A 67 -9.36 2.66 -10.45
N ARG A 68 -9.15 1.36 -10.61
CA ARG A 68 -8.16 0.77 -11.50
C ARG A 68 -8.89 -0.35 -12.23
N GLU A 69 -9.22 -0.08 -13.48
CA GLU A 69 -9.91 -1.02 -14.35
C GLU A 69 -8.92 -2.08 -14.82
N ASP A 70 -9.35 -3.33 -15.00
CA ASP A 70 -8.49 -4.37 -15.56
C ASP A 70 -7.81 -3.90 -16.86
N ASP A 71 -6.53 -4.24 -16.99
CA ASP A 71 -5.67 -3.91 -18.13
C ASP A 71 -5.58 -2.41 -18.46
N TRP A 72 -5.72 -1.52 -17.46
CA TRP A 72 -5.60 -0.06 -17.65
C TRP A 72 -4.31 0.36 -18.39
N TRP A 73 -3.25 -0.42 -18.21
CA TRP A 73 -1.94 -0.19 -18.80
C TRP A 73 -1.92 -0.34 -20.32
N ASP A 74 -2.85 -1.11 -20.89
CA ASP A 74 -3.04 -1.27 -22.34
C ASP A 74 -4.03 -0.24 -22.90
N LYS A 75 -4.74 0.49 -22.02
CA LYS A 75 -5.69 1.55 -22.37
C LYS A 75 -5.04 2.94 -22.38
N GLY A 76 -3.71 3.00 -22.27
CA GLY A 76 -2.94 4.25 -22.28
C GLY A 76 -2.96 5.03 -20.97
N GLN A 77 -3.42 4.42 -19.87
CA GLN A 77 -3.46 5.06 -18.55
C GLN A 77 -2.16 4.81 -17.77
N ASN A 78 -1.62 5.84 -17.10
CA ASN A 78 -0.39 5.73 -16.30
C ASN A 78 -0.67 5.88 -14.79
N LEU A 79 -1.64 5.09 -14.30
CA LEU A 79 -2.25 5.28 -12.97
C LEU A 79 -1.21 5.37 -11.85
N TYR A 80 -0.18 4.52 -11.84
CA TYR A 80 0.81 4.54 -10.76
C TYR A 80 1.60 5.84 -10.73
N LEU A 81 2.20 6.25 -11.85
CA LEU A 81 3.07 7.42 -11.85
C LEU A 81 2.28 8.70 -11.59
N ASP A 82 1.09 8.82 -12.20
CA ASP A 82 0.23 10.00 -12.04
C ASP A 82 -0.27 10.13 -10.58
N ASN A 83 -0.75 9.04 -9.97
CA ASN A 83 -1.29 9.09 -8.60
C ASN A 83 -0.20 9.21 -7.53
N LEU A 84 0.97 8.61 -7.72
CA LEU A 84 2.07 8.71 -6.76
C LEU A 84 2.61 10.14 -6.70
N GLU A 85 2.86 10.77 -7.85
CA GLU A 85 3.31 12.16 -7.89
C GLU A 85 2.27 13.11 -7.26
N ALA A 86 0.99 12.92 -7.58
CA ALA A 86 -0.10 13.68 -6.97
C ALA A 86 -0.22 13.46 -5.45
N SER A 87 0.23 12.32 -4.94
CA SER A 87 0.27 11.98 -3.51
C SER A 87 1.57 12.42 -2.81
N GLY A 88 2.43 13.19 -3.48
CA GLY A 88 3.66 13.76 -2.92
C GLY A 88 4.88 12.83 -2.98
N PHE A 89 4.79 11.71 -3.69
CA PHE A 89 5.96 10.89 -3.97
C PHE A 89 6.87 11.58 -4.98
N TYR A 90 8.16 11.30 -4.86
CA TYR A 90 9.17 11.73 -5.82
C TYR A 90 10.11 10.57 -6.12
N ARG A 91 10.75 10.61 -7.29
CA ARG A 91 11.67 9.56 -7.70
C ARG A 91 12.99 9.67 -6.94
N VAL A 92 13.45 8.54 -6.43
CA VAL A 92 14.78 8.38 -5.84
C VAL A 92 15.62 7.46 -6.72
N SER A 93 16.94 7.63 -6.69
CA SER A 93 17.86 6.71 -7.35
C SER A 93 17.96 5.39 -6.58
N ALA A 94 18.20 4.28 -7.29
CA ALA A 94 18.19 2.95 -6.70
C ALA A 94 19.24 2.78 -5.57
N ASP A 95 20.39 3.43 -5.69
CA ASP A 95 21.45 3.46 -4.68
C ASP A 95 21.06 4.23 -3.41
N ARG A 96 19.99 5.02 -3.46
CA ARG A 96 19.45 5.81 -2.34
C ARG A 96 18.14 5.25 -1.79
N ALA A 97 17.65 4.13 -2.32
CA ALA A 97 16.41 3.51 -1.88
C ALA A 97 16.50 3.09 -0.41
N GLN A 98 15.45 3.39 0.36
CA GLN A 98 15.34 3.11 1.79
C GLN A 98 14.14 2.20 2.07
N PRO A 99 14.18 1.39 3.15
CA PRO A 99 13.02 0.63 3.58
C PRO A 99 11.79 1.54 3.73
N GLY A 100 10.68 1.15 3.12
CA GLY A 100 9.46 1.95 3.01
C GLY A 100 9.25 2.58 1.64
N ASP A 101 10.30 2.77 0.83
CA ASP A 101 10.16 3.27 -0.54
C ASP A 101 9.33 2.31 -1.40
N VAL A 102 8.58 2.87 -2.36
CA VAL A 102 7.78 2.10 -3.30
C VAL A 102 8.55 1.86 -4.60
N LEU A 103 8.64 0.60 -5.01
CA LEU A 103 9.07 0.22 -6.35
C LEU A 103 7.85 0.12 -7.24
N VAL A 104 7.91 0.80 -8.38
CA VAL A 104 6.91 0.70 -9.44
C VAL A 104 7.51 -0.08 -10.60
N CYS A 105 6.86 -1.17 -10.98
CA CYS A 105 7.32 -2.11 -11.99
C CYS A 105 6.35 -2.17 -13.17
N CYS A 106 6.89 -2.55 -14.34
CA CYS A 106 6.09 -2.89 -15.51
C CYS A 106 6.20 -4.40 -15.75
N PHE A 107 5.07 -5.11 -15.68
CA PHE A 107 4.96 -6.54 -15.94
C PHE A 107 4.20 -6.78 -17.23
N GLY A 108 4.86 -7.33 -18.24
CA GLY A 108 4.23 -7.66 -19.53
C GLY A 108 3.77 -6.45 -20.36
N SER A 109 4.02 -5.22 -19.89
CA SER A 109 3.62 -3.96 -20.54
C SER A 109 4.75 -2.94 -20.40
N PRO A 110 4.89 -1.94 -21.30
CA PRO A 110 5.78 -0.80 -21.07
C PRO A 110 5.24 0.16 -20.00
N THR A 111 3.95 0.09 -19.68
CA THR A 111 3.29 0.96 -18.72
C THR A 111 3.36 0.35 -17.31
N ALA A 112 3.59 1.19 -16.31
CA ALA A 112 3.65 0.78 -14.91
C ALA A 112 2.32 0.18 -14.44
N ASN A 113 2.38 -1.06 -13.94
CA ASN A 113 1.19 -1.81 -13.53
C ASN A 113 1.34 -2.61 -12.22
N HIS A 114 2.48 -2.51 -11.56
CA HIS A 114 2.70 -3.19 -10.28
C HIS A 114 3.46 -2.31 -9.29
N ALA A 115 3.13 -2.42 -8.00
CA ALA A 115 3.86 -1.78 -6.92
C ALA A 115 4.29 -2.78 -5.84
N ALA A 116 5.46 -2.52 -5.27
CA ALA A 116 6.04 -3.26 -4.15
C ALA A 116 6.67 -2.28 -3.15
N ILE A 117 6.75 -2.66 -1.87
CA ILE A 117 7.45 -1.87 -0.85
C ILE A 117 8.83 -2.47 -0.63
N TYR A 118 9.86 -1.63 -0.70
CA TYR A 118 11.21 -2.03 -0.34
C TYR A 118 11.31 -2.28 1.16
N CYS A 119 11.78 -3.47 1.55
CA CYS A 119 11.95 -3.82 2.96
C CYS A 119 13.41 -3.73 3.44
N GLY A 120 14.34 -3.27 2.59
CA GLY A 120 15.78 -3.32 2.84
C GLY A 120 16.39 -4.69 2.51
N GLY A 121 17.71 -4.73 2.36
CA GLY A 121 18.45 -6.00 2.14
C GLY A 121 18.08 -6.76 0.87
N GLY A 122 17.50 -6.07 -0.12
CA GLY A 122 16.99 -6.70 -1.35
C GLY A 122 15.61 -7.37 -1.22
N GLU A 123 14.94 -7.27 -0.07
CA GLU A 123 13.63 -7.87 0.17
C GLU A 123 12.48 -6.91 -0.21
N LEU A 124 11.34 -7.46 -0.64
CA LEU A 124 10.19 -6.71 -1.15
C LEU A 124 8.88 -7.24 -0.59
N LEU A 125 8.09 -6.37 0.04
CA LEU A 125 6.68 -6.68 0.33
C LEU A 125 5.83 -6.40 -0.91
N HIS A 126 5.20 -7.43 -1.47
CA HIS A 126 4.38 -7.31 -2.67
C HIS A 126 3.22 -8.31 -2.73
N HIS A 127 2.30 -8.06 -3.67
CA HIS A 127 1.15 -8.92 -3.93
C HIS A 127 1.04 -9.20 -5.43
N ILE A 128 1.60 -10.33 -5.85
CA ILE A 128 1.55 -10.77 -7.24
C ILE A 128 0.18 -11.43 -7.50
N PRO A 129 -0.43 -11.24 -8.68
CA PRO A 129 -1.60 -12.01 -9.10
C PRO A 129 -1.43 -13.52 -8.85
N ASP A 130 -2.52 -14.18 -8.47
CA ASP A 130 -2.59 -15.62 -8.17
C ASP A 130 -1.69 -16.13 -7.03
N GLN A 131 -1.15 -15.23 -6.20
CA GLN A 131 -0.33 -15.59 -5.04
C GLN A 131 -0.83 -14.90 -3.77
N LEU A 132 -0.50 -15.49 -2.62
CA LEU A 132 -0.66 -14.78 -1.36
C LEU A 132 0.33 -13.63 -1.25
N SER A 133 -0.09 -12.51 -0.65
CA SER A 133 0.83 -11.41 -0.35
C SER A 133 1.98 -11.86 0.56
N LYS A 134 3.20 -11.41 0.27
CA LYS A 134 4.43 -11.88 0.94
C LYS A 134 5.56 -10.86 0.88
N ARG A 135 6.59 -11.10 1.69
CA ARG A 135 7.88 -10.41 1.68
C ARG A 135 8.90 -11.18 0.85
#